data_AF-A0AAJ2TFL5-F1
#
_entry.id   AF-A0AAJ2TFL5-F1
#
_cell.length_a   1.000
_cell.length_b   1.000
_cell.length_c   1.000
_cell.angle_alpha   90.00
_cell.angle_beta   90.00
_cell.angle_gamma   90.00
#
_symmetry.space_group_name_H-M   'P 1'
#
loop_
_entity.id
_entity.type
_entity.pdbx_description
1 polymer ?
#
loop_
_entity_poly.entity_id
_entity_poly.type
_entity_poly.pdbx_seq_one_letter_code
_entity_poly.pdbx_strand_id
1 'polypeptide(L)'
;MKNKSIFLMLGVLIVFGLTGCGLENIFNLQTDSASTQAKKLPEMVINEPFLVTTVIGDYSVAINGARKTAKRSADTDVNPKQVIFLDYTYNNISYQKKYDMDFFLAQGDFVVVDDKGNNLEAYNIKDPNRMIQETPIGGSCSASIAYALETDSKTLTVTFVRGKNEIAEITVPIT
;
A
#
# COMPACT_ATOMS: atom_id res chain seq x y z
N MET A 1 -54.40 36.72 -29.53
CA MET A 1 -54.72 38.15 -29.77
C MET A 1 -54.27 38.95 -28.54
N LYS A 2 -53.56 40.08 -28.78
CA LYS A 2 -53.45 41.32 -27.96
C LYS A 2 -54.22 41.29 -26.63
N ASN A 3 -53.71 41.67 -25.47
CA ASN A 3 -53.15 42.97 -25.02
C ASN A 3 -53.24 42.93 -23.45
N LYS A 4 -52.44 43.62 -22.62
CA LYS A 4 -52.43 45.06 -22.26
C LYS A 4 -51.30 45.21 -21.20
N SER A 5 -50.28 46.04 -21.39
CA SER A 5 -50.23 47.50 -21.11
C SER A 5 -50.24 47.87 -19.62
N ILE A 6 -49.09 48.34 -19.11
CA ILE A 6 -48.83 49.70 -18.57
C ILE A 6 -47.82 49.72 -17.40
N PHE A 7 -46.79 50.53 -17.60
CA PHE A 7 -45.76 51.01 -16.68
C PHE A 7 -46.35 51.81 -15.50
N LEU A 8 -45.77 51.67 -14.30
CA LEU A 8 -45.56 52.82 -13.41
C LEU A 8 -44.28 52.65 -12.58
N MET A 9 -43.45 53.69 -12.66
CA MET A 9 -42.13 53.86 -12.08
C MET A 9 -42.24 54.51 -10.68
N LEU A 10 -41.43 54.10 -9.70
CA LEU A 10 -40.48 54.94 -8.93
C LEU A 10 -40.07 54.25 -7.61
N GLY A 11 -38.77 54.34 -7.28
CA GLY A 11 -38.26 54.04 -5.94
C GLY A 11 -36.78 53.69 -5.90
N VAL A 12 -35.92 54.60 -6.35
CA VAL A 12 -34.46 54.50 -6.19
C VAL A 12 -34.11 54.61 -4.70
N LEU A 13 -33.34 53.65 -4.18
CA LEU A 13 -32.45 53.85 -3.03
C LEU A 13 -31.12 53.15 -3.30
N ILE A 14 -30.14 53.97 -3.66
CA ILE A 14 -28.69 53.72 -3.64
C ILE A 14 -28.33 53.65 -2.13
N VAL A 15 -27.43 52.83 -1.56
CA VAL A 15 -25.97 52.74 -1.78
C VAL A 15 -25.31 51.57 -1.03
N PHE A 16 -24.14 51.17 -1.54
CA PHE A 16 -22.95 50.53 -0.94
C PHE A 16 -22.95 49.00 -0.69
N GLY A 17 -22.11 48.31 -1.47
CA GLY A 17 -21.67 46.95 -1.19
C GLY A 17 -20.73 46.43 -2.28
N LEU A 18 -19.44 46.66 -2.08
CA LEU A 18 -18.27 46.21 -2.86
C LEU A 18 -18.40 44.81 -3.49
N THR A 19 -18.14 44.69 -4.80
CA THR A 19 -17.02 43.94 -5.42
C THR A 19 -17.27 43.79 -6.93
N GLY A 20 -16.23 44.03 -7.71
CA GLY A 20 -16.31 44.30 -9.15
C GLY A 20 -16.46 43.07 -10.06
N CYS A 21 -16.86 43.40 -11.29
CA CYS A 21 -16.56 42.83 -12.62
C CYS A 21 -15.83 41.48 -12.66
N GLY A 22 -16.18 40.46 -13.44
CA GLY A 22 -16.91 40.39 -14.71
C GLY A 22 -16.34 39.20 -15.51
N LEU A 23 -17.22 38.47 -16.19
CA LEU A 23 -17.01 37.49 -17.28
C LEU A 23 -15.97 37.98 -18.34
N GLU A 24 -15.16 37.21 -19.10
CA GLU A 24 -15.13 35.80 -19.56
C GLU A 24 -13.70 35.31 -19.95
N ASN A 25 -13.53 33.97 -19.98
CA ASN A 25 -12.71 33.11 -20.88
C ASN A 25 -11.26 33.48 -21.26
N ILE A 26 -10.33 32.55 -21.00
CA ILE A 26 -9.46 31.86 -21.99
C ILE A 26 -8.71 30.71 -21.29
N PHE A 27 -8.70 29.54 -21.95
CA PHE A 27 -7.89 28.36 -21.63
C PHE A 27 -6.47 28.72 -21.18
N ASN A 28 -6.11 28.33 -19.96
CA ASN A 28 -4.71 28.09 -19.62
C ASN A 28 -4.60 26.70 -19.00
N LEU A 29 -4.09 25.76 -19.81
CA LEU A 29 -3.44 24.55 -19.35
C LEU A 29 -2.22 24.98 -18.54
N GLN A 30 -2.42 25.23 -17.24
CA GLN A 30 -1.34 25.22 -16.29
C GLN A 30 -1.36 23.87 -15.59
N THR A 31 -0.39 23.07 -16.01
CA THR A 31 0.17 21.94 -15.30
C THR A 31 0.42 22.36 -13.85
N ASP A 32 -0.55 22.09 -12.98
CA ASP A 32 -0.31 22.11 -11.54
C ASP A 32 0.71 21.01 -11.27
N SER A 33 1.97 21.43 -11.21
CA SER A 33 3.02 20.71 -10.51
C SER A 33 2.61 20.70 -9.04
N ALA A 34 1.83 19.69 -8.67
CA ALA A 34 1.55 19.39 -7.29
C ALA A 34 2.89 19.19 -6.58
N SER A 35 3.17 20.06 -5.62
CA SER A 35 4.23 19.85 -4.66
C SER A 35 3.87 18.60 -3.85
N THR A 36 4.54 17.49 -4.17
CA THR A 36 4.36 16.22 -3.46
C THR A 36 4.94 16.35 -2.06
N GLN A 37 4.14 16.81 -1.11
CA GLN A 37 4.39 16.54 0.30
C GLN A 37 4.27 15.02 0.45
N ALA A 38 5.41 14.34 0.69
CA ALA A 38 5.45 12.90 0.86
C ALA A 38 4.51 12.50 2.02
N LYS A 39 3.41 11.83 1.69
CA LYS A 39 2.47 11.33 2.70
C LYS A 39 3.17 10.22 3.49
N LYS A 40 3.36 10.42 4.79
CA LYS A 40 3.88 9.38 5.69
C LYS A 40 2.92 8.18 5.70
N LEU A 41 3.44 6.98 5.48
CA LEU A 41 2.66 5.74 5.54
C LEU A 41 2.25 5.41 6.97
N PRO A 42 1.10 4.72 7.17
CA PRO A 42 0.80 4.05 8.43
C PRO A 42 1.91 3.09 8.84
N GLU A 43 2.23 3.06 10.13
CA GLU A 43 3.23 2.16 10.70
C GLU A 43 2.56 0.88 11.20
N MET A 44 3.10 -0.29 10.83
CA MET A 44 2.69 -1.57 11.40
C MET A 44 3.54 -1.90 12.63
N VAL A 45 3.01 -2.74 13.52
CA VAL A 45 3.71 -3.21 14.71
C VAL A 45 3.98 -4.72 14.58
N ILE A 46 5.17 -5.16 15.00
CA ILE A 46 5.57 -6.57 14.94
C ILE A 46 4.55 -7.42 15.72
N ASN A 47 4.09 -8.51 15.11
CA ASN A 47 3.08 -9.43 15.62
C ASN A 47 1.67 -8.85 15.83
N GLU A 48 1.42 -7.59 15.46
CA GLU A 48 0.07 -7.03 15.51
C GLU A 48 -0.60 -7.09 14.14
N PRO A 49 -1.89 -7.48 14.06
CA PRO A 49 -2.63 -7.50 12.81
C PRO A 49 -2.92 -6.08 12.33
N PHE A 50 -2.45 -5.75 11.13
CA PHE A 50 -2.83 -4.55 10.40
C PHE A 50 -4.06 -4.84 9.53
N LEU A 51 -5.19 -4.19 9.80
CA LEU A 51 -6.44 -4.35 9.05
C LEU A 51 -6.38 -3.63 7.72
N VAL A 52 -6.83 -4.31 6.66
CA VAL A 52 -6.92 -3.76 5.30
C VAL A 52 -8.34 -3.96 4.80
N THR A 53 -9.01 -2.84 4.50
CA THR A 53 -10.35 -2.83 3.92
C THR A 53 -10.28 -2.59 2.42
N THR A 54 -10.96 -3.45 1.66
CA THR A 54 -11.05 -3.32 0.21
C THR A 54 -12.50 -3.38 -0.25
N VAL A 55 -12.75 -3.03 -1.51
CA VAL A 55 -14.10 -3.10 -2.11
C VAL A 55 -14.67 -4.52 -2.16
N ILE A 56 -13.84 -5.56 -2.08
CA ILE A 56 -14.26 -6.97 -2.11
C ILE A 56 -14.08 -7.68 -0.76
N GLY A 57 -13.91 -6.91 0.32
CA GLY A 57 -13.83 -7.42 1.69
C GLY A 57 -12.50 -7.15 2.36
N ASP A 58 -12.42 -7.62 3.60
CA ASP A 58 -11.37 -7.28 4.56
C ASP A 58 -10.43 -8.45 4.80
N TYR A 59 -9.20 -8.12 5.13
CA TYR A 59 -8.21 -9.06 5.64
C TYR A 59 -7.26 -8.34 6.59
N SER A 60 -6.48 -9.11 7.34
CA SER A 60 -5.40 -8.54 8.15
C SER A 60 -4.06 -9.17 7.79
N VAL A 61 -2.98 -8.41 7.91
CA VAL A 61 -1.60 -8.90 7.79
C VAL A 61 -0.79 -8.51 9.01
N ALA A 62 0.01 -9.42 9.53
CA ALA A 62 0.97 -9.16 10.60
C ALA A 62 2.36 -9.60 10.15
N ILE A 63 3.36 -8.72 10.26
CA ILE A 63 4.75 -9.11 10.13
C ILE A 63 5.20 -9.71 11.45
N ASN A 64 5.62 -10.98 11.44
CA ASN A 64 5.99 -11.70 12.65
C ASN A 64 7.48 -11.55 12.98
N GLY A 65 8.32 -11.31 11.99
CA GLY A 65 9.74 -11.06 12.18
C GLY A 65 10.59 -11.42 10.97
N ALA A 66 11.89 -11.22 11.09
CA ALA A 66 12.88 -11.68 10.12
C ALA A 66 13.92 -12.55 10.83
N ARG A 67 14.17 -13.75 10.31
CA ARG A 67 15.11 -14.72 10.91
C ARG A 67 16.13 -15.21 9.89
N LYS A 68 17.39 -15.35 10.30
CA LYS A 68 18.45 -15.93 9.47
C LYS A 68 18.21 -17.42 9.22
N THR A 69 18.71 -17.88 8.08
CA THR A 69 18.77 -19.30 7.73
C THR A 69 20.11 -19.66 7.09
N ALA A 70 20.59 -20.87 7.38
CA ALA A 70 21.75 -21.45 6.72
C ALA A 70 21.40 -22.06 5.35
N LYS A 71 20.10 -22.21 5.02
CA LYS A 71 19.66 -22.76 3.73
C LYS A 71 20.11 -21.86 2.58
N ARG A 72 20.48 -22.48 1.46
CA ARG A 72 20.84 -21.83 0.20
C ARG A 72 20.09 -22.51 -0.94
N SER A 73 19.80 -21.77 -2.00
CA SER A 73 19.19 -22.34 -3.20
C SER A 73 20.23 -23.16 -3.95
N ALA A 74 19.83 -24.33 -4.45
CA ALA A 74 20.68 -25.18 -5.28
C ALA A 74 20.70 -24.73 -6.75
N ASP A 75 19.79 -23.82 -7.13
CA ASP A 75 19.50 -23.46 -8.52
C ASP A 75 20.15 -22.13 -8.92
N THR A 76 21.21 -21.71 -8.22
CA THR A 76 21.82 -20.39 -8.42
C THR A 76 23.28 -20.35 -7.98
N ASP A 77 24.10 -19.63 -8.75
CA ASP A 77 25.49 -19.29 -8.39
C ASP A 77 25.58 -18.11 -7.42
N VAL A 78 24.44 -17.53 -7.00
CA VAL A 78 24.39 -16.45 -6.03
C VAL A 78 24.88 -16.96 -4.67
N ASN A 79 25.95 -16.35 -4.16
CA ASN A 79 26.54 -16.65 -2.86
C ASN A 79 26.30 -15.50 -1.88
N PRO A 80 25.10 -15.41 -1.28
CA PRO A 80 24.72 -14.27 -0.46
C PRO A 80 25.42 -14.31 0.91
N LYS A 81 25.76 -13.12 1.42
CA LYS A 81 26.37 -12.96 2.74
C LYS A 81 25.44 -13.42 3.86
N GLN A 82 24.14 -13.23 3.69
CA GLN A 82 23.12 -13.79 4.57
C GLN A 82 21.86 -14.14 3.79
N VAL A 83 21.09 -15.10 4.31
CA VAL A 83 19.75 -15.41 3.82
C VAL A 83 18.80 -15.36 5.00
N ILE A 84 17.66 -14.72 4.81
CA ILE A 84 16.64 -14.55 5.84
C ILE A 84 15.30 -15.08 5.33
N PHE A 85 14.42 -15.45 6.25
CA PHE A 85 12.98 -15.54 6.03
C PHE A 85 12.31 -14.33 6.67
N LEU A 86 11.51 -13.61 5.89
CA LEU A 86 10.51 -12.68 6.40
C LEU A 86 9.25 -13.48 6.73
N ASP A 87 8.97 -13.64 8.01
CA ASP A 87 7.81 -14.37 8.51
C ASP A 87 6.63 -13.43 8.68
N TYR A 88 5.46 -13.82 8.18
CA TYR A 88 4.23 -13.07 8.30
C TYR A 88 3.02 -14.00 8.45
N THR A 89 1.91 -13.44 8.90
CA THR A 89 0.63 -14.11 9.00
C THR A 89 -0.44 -13.24 8.37
N TYR A 90 -1.39 -13.85 7.70
CA TYR A 90 -2.57 -13.16 7.19
C TYR A 90 -3.85 -13.92 7.50
N ASN A 91 -4.91 -13.16 7.72
CA ASN A 91 -6.25 -13.68 8.01
C ASN A 91 -7.22 -13.15 6.97
N ASN A 92 -7.98 -14.03 6.33
CA ASN A 92 -9.07 -13.63 5.46
C ASN A 92 -10.31 -13.39 6.33
N ILE A 93 -10.72 -12.14 6.50
CA ILE A 93 -11.87 -11.78 7.35
C ILE A 93 -13.17 -11.89 6.54
N SER A 94 -13.19 -11.27 5.35
CA SER A 94 -14.34 -11.25 4.46
C SER A 94 -13.97 -11.08 2.98
N TYR A 95 -12.69 -11.16 2.64
CA TYR A 95 -12.19 -10.97 1.28
C TYR A 95 -12.71 -12.10 0.37
N GLN A 96 -13.52 -11.71 -0.61
CA GLN A 96 -14.14 -12.62 -1.56
C GLN A 96 -13.14 -13.11 -2.59
N LYS A 97 -13.46 -14.27 -3.18
CA LYS A 97 -12.63 -14.87 -4.23
C LYS A 97 -12.38 -13.89 -5.37
N LYS A 98 -11.16 -13.94 -5.90
CA LYS A 98 -10.75 -13.17 -7.08
C LYS A 98 -10.07 -14.12 -8.06
N TYR A 99 -10.55 -14.17 -9.30
CA TYR A 99 -10.08 -15.12 -10.31
C TYR A 99 -10.17 -16.59 -9.83
N ASP A 100 -11.30 -16.93 -9.19
CA ASP A 100 -11.58 -18.25 -8.60
C ASP A 100 -10.63 -18.75 -7.49
N MET A 101 -9.70 -17.90 -7.05
CA MET A 101 -8.79 -18.18 -5.95
C MET A 101 -9.27 -17.55 -4.64
N ASP A 102 -9.04 -18.25 -3.53
CA ASP A 102 -9.19 -17.69 -2.19
C ASP A 102 -8.04 -16.69 -1.89
N PHE A 103 -8.15 -15.96 -0.79
CA PHE A 103 -7.22 -14.88 -0.46
C PHE A 103 -5.82 -15.42 -0.11
N PHE A 104 -4.78 -14.78 -0.63
CA PHE A 104 -3.40 -15.02 -0.20
C PHE A 104 -2.57 -13.75 -0.37
N LEU A 105 -1.42 -13.71 0.32
CA LEU A 105 -0.39 -12.70 0.16
C LEU A 105 0.94 -13.37 -0.21
N ALA A 106 1.64 -12.83 -1.20
CA ALA A 106 2.88 -13.37 -1.76
C ALA A 106 3.95 -12.28 -1.92
N GLN A 107 5.08 -12.62 -2.54
CA GLN A 107 6.22 -11.68 -2.65
C GLN A 107 5.90 -10.36 -3.34
N GLY A 108 4.91 -10.33 -4.24
CA GLY A 108 4.49 -9.09 -4.92
C GLY A 108 3.70 -8.12 -4.04
N ASP A 109 3.31 -8.53 -2.84
CA ASP A 109 2.60 -7.69 -1.87
C ASP A 109 3.56 -6.97 -0.89
N PHE A 110 4.88 -7.18 -1.03
CA PHE A 110 5.89 -6.59 -0.17
C PHE A 110 7.04 -6.01 -0.98
N VAL A 111 7.39 -4.75 -0.70
CA VAL A 111 8.68 -4.17 -1.07
C VAL A 111 9.57 -4.26 0.17
N VAL A 112 10.77 -4.82 0.00
CA VAL A 112 11.69 -5.06 1.12
C VAL A 112 13.03 -4.41 0.82
N VAL A 113 13.49 -3.57 1.74
CA VAL A 113 14.75 -2.84 1.66
C VAL A 113 15.60 -3.19 2.87
N ASP A 114 16.88 -3.51 2.67
CA ASP A 114 17.81 -3.73 3.78
C ASP A 114 18.28 -2.41 4.42
N ASP A 115 18.92 -2.49 5.59
CA ASP A 115 19.45 -1.30 6.28
C ASP A 115 20.63 -0.61 5.57
N LYS A 116 21.04 -1.10 4.39
CA LYS A 116 22.03 -0.48 3.50
C LYS A 116 21.38 0.20 2.30
N GLY A 117 20.05 0.14 2.18
CA GLY A 117 19.29 0.74 1.09
C GLY A 117 19.16 -0.14 -0.15
N ASN A 118 19.48 -1.43 -0.05
CA ASN A 118 19.33 -2.36 -1.17
C ASN A 118 17.89 -2.89 -1.22
N ASN A 119 17.24 -2.77 -2.38
CA ASN A 119 15.99 -3.48 -2.64
C ASN A 119 16.28 -4.98 -2.75
N LEU A 120 15.49 -5.79 -2.05
CA LEU A 120 15.66 -7.23 -2.00
C LEU A 120 14.67 -7.94 -2.91
N GLU A 121 15.16 -8.94 -3.63
CA GLU A 121 14.34 -9.86 -4.41
C GLU A 121 14.14 -11.18 -3.66
N ALA A 122 13.00 -11.81 -3.89
CA ALA A 122 12.69 -13.10 -3.28
C ALA A 122 13.70 -14.16 -3.73
N TYR A 123 14.33 -14.81 -2.77
CA TYR A 123 15.29 -15.88 -3.00
C TYR A 123 14.59 -17.23 -3.05
N ASN A 124 14.92 -18.08 -4.03
CA ASN A 124 14.21 -19.33 -4.28
C ASN A 124 14.56 -20.46 -3.28
N ILE A 125 14.21 -20.25 -2.01
CA ILE A 125 14.16 -21.28 -0.98
C ILE A 125 12.84 -21.17 -0.22
N LYS A 126 12.37 -22.30 0.32
CA LYS A 126 11.09 -22.37 1.02
C LYS A 126 11.25 -22.89 2.44
N ASP A 127 10.41 -22.40 3.34
CA ASP A 127 10.17 -23.04 4.63
C ASP A 127 8.93 -23.94 4.50
N PRO A 128 9.07 -25.28 4.61
CA PRO A 128 7.94 -26.19 4.47
C PRO A 128 6.86 -25.99 5.55
N ASN A 129 7.19 -25.37 6.68
CA ASN A 129 6.25 -25.12 7.77
C ASN A 129 5.52 -23.78 7.64
N ARG A 130 5.93 -22.93 6.69
CA ARG A 130 5.40 -21.58 6.49
C ARG A 130 5.21 -21.28 5.00
N MET A 131 4.45 -22.15 4.34
CA MET A 131 4.13 -22.04 2.93
C MET A 131 2.97 -21.05 2.72
N ILE A 132 3.05 -20.27 1.64
CA ILE A 132 1.92 -19.45 1.17
C ILE A 132 0.80 -20.38 0.71
N GLN A 133 -0.43 -20.13 1.15
CA GLN A 133 -1.60 -20.93 0.83
C GLN A 133 -2.83 -20.05 0.61
N GLU A 134 -3.64 -20.41 -0.37
CA GLU A 134 -5.00 -19.87 -0.51
C GLU A 134 -5.79 -20.07 0.79
N THR A 135 -6.38 -18.98 1.30
CA THR A 135 -7.00 -18.91 2.62
C THR A 135 -8.47 -18.50 2.48
N PRO A 136 -9.42 -19.42 2.79
CA PRO A 136 -10.84 -19.12 2.69
C PRO A 136 -11.27 -18.09 3.73
N ILE A 137 -12.44 -17.50 3.54
CA ILE A 137 -13.04 -16.55 4.50
C ILE A 137 -13.11 -17.19 5.91
N GLY A 138 -12.67 -16.45 6.92
CA GLY A 138 -12.51 -16.91 8.31
C GLY A 138 -11.21 -17.67 8.58
N GLY A 139 -10.40 -17.95 7.55
CA GLY A 139 -9.14 -18.67 7.65
C GLY A 139 -7.93 -17.79 7.98
N SER A 140 -6.83 -18.45 8.32
CA SER A 140 -5.53 -17.86 8.62
C SER A 140 -4.40 -18.66 7.98
N CYS A 141 -3.32 -17.99 7.58
CA CYS A 141 -2.11 -18.62 7.08
C CYS A 141 -0.87 -17.93 7.66
N SER A 142 0.05 -18.73 8.21
CA SER A 142 1.41 -18.29 8.54
C SER A 142 2.36 -18.66 7.41
N ALA A 143 2.95 -17.66 6.78
CA ALA A 143 3.80 -17.79 5.60
C ALA A 143 5.19 -17.20 5.85
N SER A 144 6.10 -17.44 4.92
CA SER A 144 7.43 -16.85 4.88
C SER A 144 7.90 -16.65 3.45
N ILE A 145 8.65 -15.57 3.21
CA ILE A 145 9.36 -15.32 1.95
C ILE A 145 10.84 -15.21 2.27
N ALA A 146 11.68 -15.90 1.49
CA ALA A 146 13.12 -15.81 1.67
C ALA A 146 13.70 -14.64 0.89
N TYR A 147 14.74 -14.01 1.43
CA TYR A 147 15.53 -12.99 0.76
C TYR A 147 17.01 -13.29 0.93
N ALA A 148 17.77 -13.11 -0.14
CA ALA A 148 19.22 -13.18 -0.16
C ALA A 148 19.78 -11.76 -0.07
N LEU A 149 20.68 -11.52 0.89
CA LEU A 149 21.30 -10.23 1.08
C LEU A 149 22.81 -10.34 0.86
N GLU A 150 23.37 -9.39 0.14
CA GLU A 150 24.82 -9.27 -0.12
C GLU A 150 25.56 -8.61 1.06
N THR A 151 24.81 -8.08 2.01
CA THR A 151 25.27 -7.31 3.18
C THR A 151 24.99 -8.07 4.47
N ASP A 152 25.61 -7.67 5.58
CA ASP A 152 25.26 -8.16 6.92
C ASP A 152 24.30 -7.19 7.64
N SER A 153 23.29 -6.71 6.93
CA SER A 153 22.19 -5.91 7.48
C SER A 153 21.59 -6.47 8.75
N LYS A 154 21.14 -5.56 9.62
CA LYS A 154 20.54 -5.85 10.93
C LYS A 154 19.03 -5.64 10.94
N THR A 155 18.50 -4.84 10.02
CA THR A 155 17.07 -4.59 9.89
C THR A 155 16.63 -4.62 8.43
N LEU A 156 15.32 -4.80 8.25
CA LEU A 156 14.61 -4.63 6.99
C LEU A 156 13.58 -3.52 7.16
N THR A 157 13.39 -2.70 6.14
CA THR A 157 12.17 -1.92 5.96
C THR A 157 11.26 -2.71 5.03
N VAL A 158 10.06 -3.03 5.50
CA VAL A 158 9.05 -3.78 4.75
C VAL A 158 7.87 -2.86 4.51
N THR A 159 7.60 -2.58 3.24
CA THR A 159 6.44 -1.82 2.80
C THR A 159 5.40 -2.79 2.24
N PHE A 160 4.23 -2.82 2.85
CA PHE A 160 3.08 -3.57 2.35
C PHE A 160 2.43 -2.79 1.22
N VAL A 161 2.28 -3.42 0.05
CA VAL A 161 1.77 -2.77 -1.17
C VAL A 161 0.55 -3.50 -1.71
N ARG A 162 -0.37 -2.74 -2.33
CA ARG A 162 -1.51 -3.29 -3.08
C ARG A 162 -1.62 -2.58 -4.42
N GLY A 163 -1.26 -3.30 -5.48
CA GLY A 163 -1.16 -2.72 -6.82
C GLY A 163 -0.03 -1.68 -6.85
N LYS A 164 -0.36 -0.41 -7.11
CA LYS A 164 0.62 0.69 -7.13
C LYS A 164 0.65 1.49 -5.83
N ASN A 165 -0.16 1.12 -4.84
CA ASN A 165 -0.32 1.87 -3.61
C ASN A 165 0.49 1.24 -2.49
N GLU A 166 1.30 2.05 -1.82
CA GLU A 166 1.90 1.73 -0.53
C GLU A 166 0.83 1.88 0.56
N ILE A 167 0.68 0.86 1.38
CA ILE A 167 -0.42 0.74 2.34
C ILE A 167 0.08 1.01 3.76
N ALA A 168 1.18 0.38 4.15
CA ALA A 168 1.79 0.51 5.47
C ALA A 168 3.27 0.11 5.41
N GLU A 169 4.03 0.52 6.42
CA GLU A 169 5.46 0.22 6.53
C GLU A 169 5.82 -0.29 7.93
N ILE A 170 6.87 -1.10 8.02
CA ILE A 170 7.46 -1.52 9.30
C ILE A 170 8.97 -1.73 9.17
N THR A 171 9.71 -1.37 10.22
CA THR A 171 11.11 -1.78 10.39
C THR A 171 11.19 -3.06 11.22
N VAL A 172 11.84 -4.09 10.67
CA VAL A 172 11.90 -5.43 11.25
C VAL A 172 13.36 -5.78 11.57
N PRO A 173 13.71 -6.10 12.83
CA PRO A 173 15.04 -6.59 13.16
C PRO A 173 15.25 -8.01 12.62
N ILE A 174 16.47 -8.28 12.15
CA ILE A 174 16.91 -9.59 11.69
C ILE A 174 17.52 -10.34 12.88
N THR A 175 16.93 -11.48 13.22
CA THR A 175 17.33 -12.34 14.34
C THR A 175 18.14 -13.56 13.90
#